data_AF-A0A925B2D3-F1
#
_entry.id   AF-A0A925B2D3-F1
#
_cell.length_a   1.000
_cell.length_b   1.000
_cell.length_c   1.000
_cell.angle_alpha   90.00
_cell.angle_beta   90.00
_cell.angle_gamma   90.00
#
_symmetry.space_group_name_H-M   'P 1'
#
loop_
_entity.id
_entity.type
_entity.pdbx_description
1 polymer ?
#
loop_
_entity_poly.entity_id
_entity_poly.type
_entity_poly.pdbx_seq_one_letter_code
_entity_poly.pdbx_strand_id
1 'polypeptide(L)'
;MVALAAPQETTNGEIALTGKVTVDGRDATNNGTIASGSTITTGETPDSVATISLGKLGSVQVLSQSSIVLKFDQAGIYGTLLNGKVRVMNMVGVTTTISAKQGMVIGDATQANTFFVETECGKLNTNTVAGSTTLRAGGSDKTIAAGGAESNGVAQTGCVPCIRPLPGGAAELPVLTGAGSVGGLGAGALLGILLGVGGAVATGIILGTRGDAGNSVNTSGGGIVVVSPTR
;
A
#
# COMPACT_ATOMS: atom_id res chain seq x y z
N MET A 1 39.62 41.32 1.95
CA MET A 1 38.63 40.56 1.14
C MET A 1 37.79 39.78 2.12
N VAL A 2 36.56 40.23 2.39
CA VAL A 2 35.66 39.58 3.35
C VAL A 2 34.90 38.50 2.58
N ALA A 3 35.18 37.23 2.90
CA ALA A 3 34.45 36.11 2.34
C ALA A 3 33.03 36.11 2.90
N LEU A 4 32.04 36.42 2.05
CA LEU A 4 30.63 36.15 2.31
C LEU A 4 30.47 34.62 2.33
N ALA A 5 30.44 34.02 3.52
CA ALA A 5 29.91 32.69 3.69
C ALA A 5 28.42 32.74 3.34
N ALA A 6 28.06 32.23 2.16
CA ALA A 6 26.66 32.00 1.83
C ALA A 6 26.05 31.09 2.92
N PRO A 7 24.85 31.38 3.44
CA PRO A 7 24.14 30.44 4.28
C PRO A 7 23.97 29.17 3.46
N GLN A 8 24.63 28.08 3.85
CA GLN A 8 24.19 26.78 3.41
C GLN A 8 22.78 26.64 3.96
N GLU A 9 21.78 26.75 3.08
CA GLU A 9 20.43 26.30 3.38
C GLU A 9 20.51 24.81 3.70
N THR A 10 20.80 24.50 4.95
CA THR A 10 20.57 23.17 5.50
C THR A 10 19.08 22.97 5.39
N THR A 11 18.69 22.26 4.33
CA THR A 11 17.34 21.74 4.17
C THR A 11 17.10 20.90 5.41
N ASN A 12 16.32 21.45 6.33
CA ASN A 12 15.98 20.86 7.62
C ASN A 12 14.49 20.58 7.60
N GLY A 13 14.10 19.41 8.11
CA GLY A 13 12.69 19.07 8.29
C GLY A 13 12.22 19.51 9.68
N GLU A 14 10.95 19.89 9.80
CA GLU A 14 10.29 20.04 11.09
C GLU A 14 9.42 18.81 11.36
N ILE A 15 9.47 18.26 12.57
CA ILE A 15 8.69 17.10 12.95
C ILE A 15 7.55 17.46 13.89
N ALA A 16 6.33 17.12 13.50
CA ALA A 16 5.15 17.14 14.34
C ALA A 16 4.84 15.72 14.80
N LEU A 17 4.65 15.53 16.11
CA LEU A 17 4.50 14.22 16.72
C LEU A 17 3.14 14.05 17.38
N THR A 18 2.53 12.90 17.15
CA THR A 18 1.41 12.37 17.92
C THR A 18 1.84 11.01 18.46
N GLY A 19 1.72 10.78 19.77
CA GLY A 19 2.11 9.51 20.39
C GLY A 19 3.62 9.36 20.66
N LYS A 20 4.11 8.12 20.68
CA LYS A 20 5.52 7.79 20.98
C LYS A 20 6.28 7.68 19.66
N VAL A 21 7.29 8.52 19.47
CA VAL A 21 8.15 8.49 18.28
C VAL A 21 9.58 8.70 18.72
N THR A 22 10.47 7.94 18.10
CA THR A 22 11.91 8.07 18.30
C THR A 22 12.59 8.46 16.99
N VAL A 23 13.63 9.27 17.09
CA VAL A 23 14.51 9.68 15.99
C VAL A 23 15.92 9.27 16.38
N ASP A 24 16.56 8.47 15.53
CA ASP A 24 17.89 7.93 15.75
C ASP A 24 18.05 7.23 17.12
N GLY A 25 16.98 6.55 17.55
CA GLY A 25 16.92 5.81 18.82
C GLY A 25 16.68 6.68 20.07
N ARG A 26 16.44 7.98 19.93
CA ARG A 26 16.10 8.90 21.03
C ARG A 26 14.65 9.34 20.94
N ASP A 27 14.00 9.58 22.08
CA ASP A 27 12.65 10.16 22.09
C ASP A 27 12.64 11.50 21.35
N ALA A 28 11.78 11.60 20.34
CA ALA A 28 11.64 12.80 19.55
C ALA A 28 10.74 13.82 20.26
N THR A 29 11.06 15.10 20.10
CA THR A 29 10.25 16.20 20.63
C THR A 29 9.41 16.82 19.53
N ASN A 30 8.19 17.23 19.88
CA ASN A 30 7.31 17.93 18.95
C ASN A 30 7.94 19.27 18.49
N ASN A 31 7.75 19.62 17.23
CA ASN A 31 8.40 20.75 16.54
C ASN A 31 9.94 20.69 16.58
N GLY A 32 10.49 19.48 16.64
CA GLY A 32 11.93 19.26 16.54
C GLY A 32 12.45 19.47 15.11
N THR A 33 13.74 19.71 14.98
CA THR A 33 14.42 19.72 13.68
C THR A 33 14.95 18.33 13.37
N ILE A 34 14.67 17.84 12.17
CA ILE A 34 15.17 16.57 11.65
C ILE A 34 16.23 16.85 10.60
N ALA A 35 17.36 16.15 10.72
CA ALA A 35 18.41 16.17 9.73
C ALA A 35 18.14 15.14 8.63
N SER A 36 18.66 15.41 7.44
CA SER A 36 18.67 14.43 6.35
C SER A 36 19.49 13.20 6.74
N GLY A 37 18.92 12.01 6.59
CA GLY A 37 19.54 10.73 6.97
C GLY A 37 19.08 10.18 8.31
N SER A 38 18.22 10.88 9.05
CA SER A 38 17.68 10.39 10.32
C SER A 38 16.74 9.20 10.14
N THR A 39 16.79 8.29 11.12
CA THR A 39 15.91 7.13 11.22
C THR A 39 14.75 7.45 12.15
N ILE A 40 13.53 7.48 11.63
CA ILE A 40 12.32 7.76 12.39
C ILE A 40 11.61 6.44 12.64
N THR A 41 11.33 6.14 13.91
CA THR A 41 10.58 4.95 14.33
C THR A 41 9.41 5.37 15.20
N THR A 42 8.20 5.03 14.76
CA THR A 42 6.96 5.26 15.50
C THR A 42 6.67 4.08 16.42
N GLY A 43 6.08 4.38 17.57
CA GLY A 43 5.69 3.39 18.56
C GLY A 43 4.55 2.50 18.09
N GLU A 44 4.29 1.46 18.88
CA GLU A 44 3.26 0.47 18.59
C GLU A 44 1.83 0.94 18.88
N THR A 45 1.66 2.11 19.50
CA THR A 45 0.33 2.65 19.77
C THR A 45 -0.33 3.08 18.46
N PRO A 46 -1.64 2.83 18.28
CA PRO A 46 -2.33 3.11 17.01
C PRO A 46 -2.31 4.60 16.64
N ASP A 47 -2.26 5.48 17.63
CA ASP A 47 -2.22 6.94 17.46
C ASP A 47 -0.81 7.51 17.23
N SER A 48 0.23 6.66 17.21
CA SER A 48 1.60 7.11 16.97
C SER A 48 1.79 7.51 15.51
N VAL A 49 1.94 8.81 15.25
CA VAL A 49 2.14 9.37 13.92
C VAL A 49 3.24 10.42 13.99
N ALA A 50 4.18 10.36 13.06
CA ALA A 50 5.18 11.40 12.87
C ALA A 50 4.93 12.09 11.53
N THR A 51 4.68 13.40 11.54
CA THR A 51 4.54 14.19 10.32
C THR A 51 5.76 15.08 10.17
N ILE A 52 6.56 14.85 9.14
CA ILE A 52 7.76 15.60 8.81
C ILE A 52 7.39 16.59 7.71
N SER A 53 7.44 17.88 8.04
CA SER A 53 7.27 18.99 7.11
C SER A 53 8.63 19.37 6.54
N LEU A 54 8.77 19.28 5.22
CA LEU A 54 10.01 19.59 4.49
C LEU A 54 9.92 20.92 3.73
N GLY A 55 8.99 21.79 4.13
CA GLY A 55 8.75 23.09 3.52
C GLY A 55 8.34 22.97 2.05
N LYS A 56 9.18 23.47 1.14
CA LYS A 56 8.92 23.51 -0.31
C LYS A 56 8.94 22.13 -0.97
N LEU A 57 9.55 21.13 -0.35
CA LEU A 57 9.62 19.77 -0.89
C LEU A 57 8.28 19.03 -0.72
N GLY A 58 7.57 19.31 0.38
CA GLY A 58 6.32 18.67 0.75
C GLY A 58 6.33 18.17 2.19
N SER A 59 5.64 17.05 2.45
CA SER A 59 5.56 16.42 3.77
C SER A 59 5.57 14.89 3.69
N VAL A 60 6.14 14.27 4.73
CA VAL A 60 6.20 12.82 4.89
C VAL A 60 5.54 12.47 6.21
N GLN A 61 4.50 11.65 6.16
CA GLN A 61 3.81 11.16 7.34
C GLN A 61 4.11 9.67 7.55
N VAL A 62 4.69 9.35 8.68
CA VAL A 62 5.02 8.01 9.13
C VAL A 62 3.92 7.57 10.10
N LEU A 63 3.23 6.49 9.79
CA LEU A 63 2.12 5.97 10.59
C LEU A 63 2.65 5.08 11.71
N SER A 64 1.75 4.54 12.55
CA SER A 64 2.13 3.69 13.69
C SER A 64 2.85 2.41 13.24
N GLN A 65 3.65 1.83 14.15
CA GLN A 65 4.42 0.59 13.91
C GLN A 65 5.32 0.66 12.67
N SER A 66 5.89 1.83 12.39
CA SER A 66 6.65 2.07 11.16
C SER A 66 8.05 2.57 11.44
N SER A 67 8.99 2.17 10.59
CA SER A 67 10.38 2.61 10.66
C SER A 67 10.88 2.99 9.27
N ILE A 68 11.37 4.22 9.13
CA ILE A 68 11.85 4.78 7.87
C ILE A 68 13.16 5.54 8.10
N VAL A 69 14.11 5.38 7.19
CA VAL A 69 15.27 6.26 7.07
C VAL A 69 14.93 7.34 6.05
N LEU A 70 14.85 8.59 6.49
CA LEU A 70 14.44 9.70 5.63
C LEU A 70 15.66 10.54 5.25
N LYS A 71 15.89 10.69 3.95
CA LYS A 71 16.88 11.58 3.34
C LYS A 71 16.16 12.57 2.45
N PHE A 72 16.65 13.78 2.40
CA PHE A 72 16.12 14.84 1.56
C PHE A 72 17.23 15.82 1.24
N ASP A 73 17.08 16.49 0.10
CA ASP A 73 17.95 17.54 -0.39
C ASP A 73 17.10 18.63 -1.04
N GLN A 74 17.73 19.58 -1.74
CA GLN A 74 17.01 20.68 -2.37
C GLN A 74 16.10 20.26 -3.54
N ALA A 75 16.28 19.06 -4.09
CA ALA A 75 15.62 18.58 -5.31
C ALA A 75 14.65 17.42 -5.05
N GLY A 76 14.71 16.76 -3.89
CA GLY A 76 13.97 15.54 -3.68
C GLY A 76 13.88 15.02 -2.25
N ILE A 77 12.99 14.03 -2.10
CA ILE A 77 12.71 13.29 -0.88
C ILE A 77 12.99 11.82 -1.14
N TYR A 78 13.91 11.23 -0.37
CA TYR A 78 14.35 9.85 -0.51
C TYR A 78 14.14 9.12 0.80
N GLY A 79 13.29 8.10 0.81
CA GLY A 79 13.00 7.29 1.98
C GLY A 79 13.45 5.86 1.78
N THR A 80 13.96 5.22 2.84
CA THR A 80 14.06 3.76 2.91
C THR A 80 13.11 3.24 3.97
N LEU A 81 11.99 2.67 3.54
CA LEU A 81 10.98 2.07 4.40
C LEU A 81 11.44 0.67 4.81
N LEU A 82 11.72 0.49 6.09
CA LEU A 82 12.13 -0.79 6.65
C LEU A 82 10.88 -1.66 6.86
N ASN A 83 9.92 -1.11 7.61
CA ASN A 83 8.67 -1.77 7.96
C ASN A 83 7.55 -0.74 8.17
N GLY A 84 6.29 -1.11 7.90
CA GLY A 84 5.11 -0.31 8.23
C GLY A 84 4.55 0.50 7.06
N LYS A 85 3.97 1.66 7.36
CA LYS A 85 3.16 2.48 6.45
C LYS A 85 3.65 3.94 6.46
N VAL A 86 3.81 4.51 5.28
CA VAL A 86 4.19 5.90 5.09
C VAL A 86 3.32 6.55 4.02
N ARG A 87 2.92 7.78 4.26
CA ARG A 87 2.27 8.66 3.30
C ARG A 87 3.24 9.75 2.90
N VAL A 88 3.44 9.94 1.61
CA VAL A 88 4.31 10.98 1.06
C VAL A 88 3.47 11.95 0.25
N MET A 89 3.69 13.23 0.49
CA MET A 89 3.12 14.33 -0.27
C MET A 89 4.26 15.18 -0.79
N ASN A 90 4.40 15.30 -2.10
CA ASN A 90 5.43 16.12 -2.72
C ASN A 90 4.84 17.22 -3.59
N MET A 91 5.61 18.28 -3.74
CA MET A 91 5.29 19.38 -4.63
C MET A 91 5.80 19.12 -6.05
N VAL A 92 5.31 19.90 -7.02
CA VAL A 92 5.81 19.90 -8.39
C VAL A 92 7.30 20.26 -8.41
N GLY A 93 8.08 19.56 -9.23
CA GLY A 93 9.54 19.72 -9.35
C GLY A 93 10.34 18.95 -8.32
N VAL A 94 9.69 18.23 -7.40
CA VAL A 94 10.36 17.47 -6.33
C VAL A 94 10.33 15.99 -6.69
N THR A 95 11.51 15.39 -6.85
CA THR A 95 11.62 13.95 -7.07
C THR A 95 11.40 13.22 -5.76
N THR A 96 10.53 12.21 -5.74
CA THR A 96 10.35 11.38 -4.55
C THR A 96 10.63 9.93 -4.83
N THR A 97 11.32 9.27 -3.90
CA THR A 97 11.62 7.84 -4.02
C THR A 97 11.55 7.19 -2.66
N ILE A 98 10.69 6.19 -2.53
CA ILE A 98 10.58 5.36 -1.33
C ILE A 98 11.02 3.95 -1.70
N SER A 99 12.17 3.56 -1.18
CA SER A 99 12.72 2.22 -1.33
C SER A 99 12.27 1.33 -0.18
N ALA A 100 11.82 0.13 -0.49
CA ALA A 100 11.54 -0.94 0.47
C ALA A 100 12.32 -2.19 0.06
N LYS A 101 12.33 -3.21 0.91
CA LYS A 101 13.04 -4.47 0.64
C LYS A 101 12.58 -5.16 -0.66
N GLN A 102 11.31 -4.98 -1.04
CA GLN A 102 10.65 -5.66 -2.15
C GLN A 102 10.69 -4.88 -3.46
N GLY A 103 11.04 -3.59 -3.43
CA GLY A 103 10.95 -2.70 -4.58
C GLY A 103 11.02 -1.24 -4.18
N MET A 104 10.89 -0.35 -5.15
CA MET A 104 10.91 1.09 -4.93
C MET A 104 9.73 1.77 -5.62
N VAL A 105 9.20 2.80 -4.97
CA VAL A 105 8.13 3.65 -5.50
C VAL A 105 8.72 5.01 -5.81
N ILE A 106 8.58 5.45 -7.06
CA ILE A 106 9.11 6.72 -7.55
C ILE A 106 7.93 7.63 -7.89
N GLY A 107 7.82 8.78 -7.23
CA GLY A 107 6.83 9.79 -7.58
C GLY A 107 7.28 10.61 -8.79
N ASP A 108 6.33 10.96 -9.64
CA ASP A 108 6.56 11.79 -10.82
C ASP A 108 6.87 13.24 -10.42
N ALA A 109 8.06 13.75 -10.78
CA ALA A 109 8.47 15.10 -10.44
C ALA A 109 7.73 16.19 -11.24
N THR A 110 7.02 15.85 -12.33
CA THR A 110 6.33 16.83 -13.17
C THR A 110 5.03 17.37 -12.57
N GLN A 111 4.54 16.72 -11.51
CA GLN A 111 3.29 17.06 -10.82
C GLN A 111 3.41 16.83 -9.32
N ALA A 112 2.48 17.39 -8.55
CA ALA A 112 2.39 17.10 -7.12
C ALA A 112 1.76 15.71 -6.95
N ASN A 113 2.38 14.86 -6.13
CA ASN A 113 1.85 13.53 -5.86
C ASN A 113 1.48 13.39 -4.38
N THR A 114 0.51 12.52 -4.16
CA THR A 114 0.18 12.00 -2.83
C THR A 114 -0.01 10.52 -2.96
N PHE A 115 0.84 9.75 -2.27
CA PHE A 115 0.80 8.30 -2.32
C PHE A 115 1.12 7.69 -0.97
N PHE A 116 0.63 6.48 -0.78
CA PHE A 116 0.86 5.64 0.38
C PHE A 116 1.73 4.46 -0.03
N VAL A 117 2.71 4.16 0.80
CA VAL A 117 3.57 2.99 0.67
C VAL A 117 3.47 2.21 1.97
N GLU A 118 3.12 0.95 1.84
CA GLU A 118 2.97 0.02 2.95
C GLU A 118 3.82 -1.21 2.64
N THR A 119 4.72 -1.56 3.55
CA THR A 119 5.43 -2.84 3.52
C THR A 119 4.91 -3.71 4.64
N GLU A 120 4.38 -4.85 4.26
CA GLU A 120 3.70 -5.74 5.17
C GLU A 120 4.03 -7.18 4.77
N CYS A 121 4.66 -7.92 5.69
CA CYS A 121 4.90 -9.36 5.52
C CYS A 121 5.58 -9.71 4.18
N GLY A 122 6.54 -8.92 3.67
CA GLY A 122 7.16 -9.22 2.37
C GLY A 122 6.38 -8.76 1.14
N LYS A 123 5.25 -8.08 1.31
CA LYS A 123 4.51 -7.39 0.27
C LYS A 123 4.71 -5.89 0.39
N LEU A 124 4.83 -5.22 -0.74
CA LEU A 124 4.87 -3.78 -0.90
C LEU A 124 3.57 -3.36 -1.58
N ASN A 125 2.69 -2.70 -0.84
CA ASN A 125 1.48 -2.13 -1.37
C ASN A 125 1.69 -0.64 -1.59
N THR A 126 1.30 -0.16 -2.77
CA THR A 126 1.35 1.26 -3.13
C THR A 126 -0.05 1.71 -3.52
N ASN A 127 -0.50 2.84 -2.99
CA ASN A 127 -1.76 3.46 -3.36
C ASN A 127 -1.53 4.94 -3.66
N THR A 128 -1.86 5.35 -4.87
CA THR A 128 -1.63 6.72 -5.35
C THR A 128 -2.94 7.46 -5.33
N VAL A 129 -3.07 8.45 -4.44
CA VAL A 129 -4.28 9.28 -4.31
C VAL A 129 -4.30 10.37 -5.37
N ALA A 130 -3.16 11.00 -5.61
CA ALA A 130 -3.01 12.10 -6.55
C ALA A 130 -1.67 12.02 -7.27
N GLY A 131 -1.64 12.49 -8.53
CA GLY A 131 -0.46 12.44 -9.39
C GLY A 131 -0.22 11.08 -10.02
N SER A 132 1.05 10.74 -10.24
CA SER A 132 1.49 9.48 -10.83
C SER A 132 2.73 8.96 -10.11
N THR A 133 2.78 7.65 -9.91
CA THR A 133 3.93 6.99 -9.28
C THR A 133 4.33 5.76 -10.08
N THR A 134 5.61 5.47 -10.18
CA THR A 134 6.12 4.23 -10.77
C THR A 134 6.58 3.29 -9.68
N LEU A 135 5.96 2.11 -9.62
CA LEU A 135 6.43 0.99 -8.81
C LEU A 135 7.43 0.19 -9.63
N ARG A 136 8.69 0.20 -9.19
CA ARG A 136 9.77 -0.58 -9.77
C ARG A 136 10.09 -1.76 -8.86
N ALA A 137 9.88 -2.97 -9.36
CA ALA A 137 10.20 -4.19 -8.63
C ALA A 137 10.46 -5.38 -9.56
N GLY A 138 11.40 -6.24 -9.16
CA GLY A 138 11.71 -7.47 -9.92
C GLY A 138 12.17 -7.24 -11.37
N GLY A 139 12.69 -6.05 -11.68
CA GLY A 139 13.09 -5.65 -13.04
C GLY A 139 11.97 -5.07 -13.90
N SER A 140 10.75 -4.95 -13.37
CA SER A 140 9.60 -4.35 -14.06
C SER A 140 9.24 -3.00 -13.46
N ASP A 141 8.84 -2.08 -14.33
CA ASP A 141 8.32 -0.77 -13.96
C ASP A 141 6.83 -0.72 -14.26
N LYS A 142 6.02 -0.38 -13.25
CA LYS A 142 4.57 -0.22 -13.39
C LYS A 142 4.17 1.16 -12.93
N THR A 143 3.63 1.95 -13.85
CA THR A 143 3.05 3.25 -13.52
C THR A 143 1.66 3.09 -12.93
N ILE A 144 1.40 3.82 -11.86
CA ILE A 144 0.16 3.86 -11.08
C ILE A 144 -0.33 5.30 -11.10
N ALA A 145 -1.45 5.53 -11.77
CA ALA A 145 -2.09 6.84 -11.78
C ALA A 145 -2.89 7.08 -10.48
N ALA A 146 -3.34 8.32 -10.29
CA ALA A 146 -4.24 8.70 -9.22
C ALA A 146 -5.48 7.77 -9.14
N GLY A 147 -5.85 7.38 -7.92
CA GLY A 147 -6.87 6.38 -7.62
C GLY A 147 -6.43 4.92 -7.81
N GLY A 148 -5.21 4.68 -8.32
CA GLY A 148 -4.67 3.35 -8.53
C GLY A 148 -4.00 2.77 -7.30
N ALA A 149 -4.09 1.45 -7.13
CA ALA A 149 -3.36 0.71 -6.12
C ALA A 149 -2.73 -0.55 -6.72
N GLU A 150 -1.50 -0.82 -6.32
CA GLU A 150 -0.74 -1.99 -6.76
C GLU A 150 -0.06 -2.65 -5.59
N SER A 151 0.19 -3.95 -5.72
CA SER A 151 0.91 -4.75 -4.73
C SER A 151 2.00 -5.54 -5.44
N ASN A 152 3.19 -5.55 -4.85
CA ASN A 152 4.31 -6.36 -5.32
C ASN A 152 4.99 -7.10 -4.17
N GLY A 153 5.34 -8.36 -4.39
CA GLY A 153 6.05 -9.20 -3.42
C GLY A 153 5.25 -10.44 -3.03
N VAL A 154 5.94 -11.39 -2.39
CA VAL A 154 5.36 -12.65 -1.91
C VAL A 154 5.14 -12.53 -0.41
N ALA A 155 3.94 -12.88 0.08
CA ALA A 155 3.68 -12.90 1.51
C ALA A 155 4.65 -13.87 2.19
N GLN A 156 5.37 -13.41 3.21
CA GLN A 156 6.19 -14.25 4.06
C GLN A 156 5.28 -15.05 5.00
N THR A 157 5.54 -16.36 5.04
CA THR A 157 4.84 -17.30 5.91
C THR A 157 5.10 -16.95 7.38
N GLY A 158 4.03 -16.79 8.18
CA GLY A 158 4.13 -16.57 9.63
C GLY A 158 3.98 -15.12 10.11
N CYS A 159 3.66 -14.17 9.23
CA CYS A 159 3.38 -12.80 9.65
C CYS A 159 1.86 -12.54 9.74
N VAL A 160 1.46 -11.79 10.77
CA VAL A 160 0.06 -11.38 10.97
C VAL A 160 -0.26 -10.24 9.99
N PRO A 161 -1.25 -10.40 9.10
CA PRO A 161 -1.62 -9.32 8.21
C PRO A 161 -2.33 -8.20 8.99
N CYS A 162 -1.95 -6.95 8.74
CA CYS A 162 -2.72 -5.79 9.11
C CYS A 162 -4.04 -5.83 8.34
N ILE A 163 -5.14 -6.06 9.06
CA ILE A 163 -6.49 -5.97 8.51
C ILE A 163 -6.66 -4.54 7.98
N ARG A 164 -6.59 -4.39 6.66
CA ARG A 164 -6.93 -3.12 6.00
C ARG A 164 -8.41 -2.84 6.28
N PRO A 165 -8.78 -1.67 6.82
CA PRO A 165 -10.18 -1.26 6.83
C PRO A 165 -10.58 -1.07 5.36
N LEU A 166 -11.30 -2.05 4.83
CA LEU A 166 -12.03 -1.89 3.58
C LEU A 166 -12.99 -0.70 3.76
N PRO A 167 -13.15 0.18 2.76
CA PRO A 167 -14.29 1.08 2.73
C PRO A 167 -15.53 0.22 2.47
N GLY A 168 -16.11 -0.31 3.55
CA GLY A 168 -17.18 -1.29 3.52
C GLY A 168 -16.98 -2.28 4.65
N GLY A 169 -17.62 -2.01 5.79
CA GLY A 169 -17.51 -2.86 6.98
C GLY A 169 -18.01 -4.27 6.73
N ALA A 170 -17.10 -5.23 6.76
CA ALA A 170 -17.37 -6.59 7.20
C ALA A 170 -16.09 -7.12 7.84
N ALA A 171 -16.11 -7.26 9.16
CA ALA A 171 -15.06 -7.92 9.91
C ALA A 171 -15.14 -9.42 9.63
N GLU A 172 -14.33 -9.93 8.71
CA GLU A 172 -14.09 -11.36 8.58
C GLU A 172 -12.81 -11.72 9.34
N LEU A 173 -12.99 -12.62 10.32
CA LEU A 173 -11.97 -13.17 11.20
C LEU A 173 -10.88 -13.90 10.39
N PRO A 174 -9.61 -13.93 10.84
CA PRO A 174 -8.55 -14.62 10.13
C PRO A 174 -8.74 -16.14 10.25
N VAL A 175 -9.03 -16.80 9.14
CA VAL A 175 -8.91 -18.26 9.02
C VAL A 175 -7.42 -18.61 9.05
N LEU A 176 -6.97 -19.15 10.18
CA LEU A 176 -5.72 -19.90 10.31
C LEU A 176 -5.70 -21.05 9.29
N THR A 177 -5.00 -20.88 8.17
CA THR A 177 -4.55 -21.97 7.30
C THR A 177 -3.07 -22.23 7.53
N GLY A 178 -2.75 -22.70 8.74
CA GLY A 178 -1.49 -23.36 9.04
C GLY A 178 -1.57 -24.81 8.56
N ALA A 179 -0.62 -25.23 7.75
CA ALA A 179 -0.47 -26.58 7.23
C ALA A 179 -0.44 -27.62 8.37
N GLY A 180 -1.52 -28.40 8.46
CA GLY A 180 -1.58 -29.65 9.19
C GLY A 180 -2.10 -30.71 8.23
N SER A 181 -1.20 -31.58 7.77
CA SER A 181 -1.54 -32.80 7.06
C SER A 181 -2.43 -33.66 7.95
N VAL A 182 -3.74 -33.61 7.72
CA VAL A 182 -4.70 -34.59 8.24
C VAL A 182 -5.40 -35.16 7.02
N GLY A 183 -5.11 -36.43 6.76
CA GLY A 183 -5.60 -37.13 5.59
C GLY A 183 -7.12 -37.24 5.59
N GLY A 184 -7.65 -37.29 4.37
CA GLY A 184 -8.95 -37.85 4.03
C GLY A 184 -10.14 -37.11 4.65
N LEU A 185 -10.97 -36.51 3.81
CA LEU A 185 -12.41 -36.71 3.74
C LEU A 185 -12.93 -35.80 2.62
N GLY A 186 -13.43 -36.45 1.57
CA GLY A 186 -13.75 -35.82 0.30
C GLY A 186 -14.87 -34.79 0.38
N ALA A 187 -14.83 -33.88 -0.58
CA ALA A 187 -15.85 -32.89 -0.91
C ALA A 187 -17.14 -33.56 -1.45
N GLY A 188 -17.80 -34.38 -0.63
CA GLY A 188 -18.92 -35.23 -1.04
C GLY A 188 -20.11 -35.27 -0.09
N ALA A 189 -20.33 -34.24 0.75
CA ALA A 189 -21.44 -34.23 1.70
C ALA A 189 -22.13 -32.86 1.78
N LEU A 190 -22.87 -32.51 0.74
CA LEU A 190 -24.03 -31.61 0.81
C LEU A 190 -25.05 -32.10 -0.23
N LEU A 191 -25.41 -33.38 -0.10
CA LEU A 191 -26.61 -33.95 -0.72
C LEU A 191 -27.65 -34.11 0.39
N GLY A 192 -28.77 -33.43 0.23
CA GLY A 192 -29.98 -33.68 1.01
C GLY A 192 -30.51 -32.45 1.69
N ILE A 193 -31.40 -31.73 0.98
CA ILE A 193 -32.77 -31.39 1.43
C ILE A 193 -33.36 -30.55 0.28
N LEU A 194 -34.27 -31.14 -0.51
CA LEU A 194 -35.35 -30.45 -1.22
C LEU A 194 -36.24 -31.50 -1.91
N LEU A 195 -37.19 -32.05 -1.16
CA LEU A 195 -38.33 -32.77 -1.70
C LEU A 195 -39.63 -32.13 -1.17
N GLY A 196 -40.48 -31.72 -2.11
CA GLY A 196 -41.83 -31.18 -1.91
C GLY A 196 -41.90 -29.66 -2.06
N VAL A 197 -42.66 -29.03 -2.97
CA VAL A 197 -43.86 -29.44 -3.70
C VAL A 197 -44.02 -28.51 -4.93
N GLY A 198 -44.26 -29.09 -6.12
CA GLY A 198 -45.10 -28.53 -7.18
C GLY A 198 -44.63 -27.33 -8.04
N GLY A 199 -44.46 -27.56 -9.35
CA GLY A 199 -44.72 -26.54 -10.37
C GLY A 199 -43.55 -26.21 -11.29
N ALA A 200 -43.72 -26.55 -12.57
CA ALA A 200 -42.77 -26.40 -13.67
C ALA A 200 -42.25 -24.96 -13.89
N VAL A 201 -40.93 -24.81 -14.10
CA VAL A 201 -40.33 -24.21 -15.31
C VAL A 201 -38.83 -24.49 -15.33
N ALA A 202 -38.35 -25.01 -16.46
CA ALA A 202 -36.96 -25.36 -16.70
C ALA A 202 -36.13 -24.11 -17.02
N THR A 203 -35.11 -23.82 -16.23
CA THR A 203 -33.93 -23.04 -16.65
C THR A 203 -32.69 -23.65 -16.02
N GLY A 204 -31.80 -24.18 -16.86
CA GLY A 204 -30.60 -24.88 -16.45
C GLY A 204 -29.59 -23.93 -15.79
N ILE A 205 -29.12 -24.29 -14.61
CA ILE A 205 -27.93 -23.68 -14.01
C ILE A 205 -26.72 -24.37 -14.64
N ILE A 206 -26.06 -23.69 -15.58
CA ILE A 206 -24.76 -24.11 -16.10
C ILE A 206 -23.70 -23.58 -15.11
N LEU A 207 -23.24 -24.46 -14.22
CA LEU A 207 -22.00 -24.26 -13.46
C LEU A 207 -20.83 -24.57 -14.40
N GLY A 208 -20.11 -23.54 -14.85
CA GLY A 208 -18.89 -23.69 -15.64
C GLY A 208 -17.71 -24.09 -14.76
N THR A 209 -17.30 -25.36 -14.83
CA THR A 209 -15.99 -25.83 -14.37
C THR A 209 -14.97 -25.62 -15.49
N ARG A 210 -13.86 -24.92 -15.20
CA ARG A 210 -12.69 -24.89 -16.08
C ARG A 210 -11.82 -26.12 -15.80
N GLY A 211 -11.49 -26.86 -16.86
CA GLY A 211 -10.54 -27.96 -16.89
C GLY A 211 -10.30 -28.43 -18.32
N ASP A 212 -9.32 -27.78 -18.96
CA ASP A 212 -8.47 -28.16 -20.10
C ASP A 212 -8.90 -29.25 -21.10
N ALA A 213 -9.22 -28.83 -22.34
CA ALA A 213 -8.72 -29.45 -23.57
C ALA A 213 -8.98 -28.47 -24.73
N GLY A 214 -7.95 -28.18 -25.52
CA GLY A 214 -7.93 -27.06 -26.46
C GLY A 214 -9.03 -27.04 -27.51
N ASN A 215 -9.53 -25.85 -27.82
CA ASN A 215 -9.83 -25.41 -29.18
C ASN A 215 -10.10 -23.90 -29.16
N SER A 216 -9.51 -23.19 -30.11
CA SER A 216 -9.73 -21.76 -30.39
C SER A 216 -11.22 -21.41 -30.55
N VAL A 217 -11.72 -20.41 -29.81
CA VAL A 217 -13.00 -19.75 -30.15
C VAL A 217 -12.89 -18.23 -30.00
N ASN A 218 -13.19 -17.61 -31.13
CA ASN A 218 -13.25 -16.20 -31.46
C ASN A 218 -13.99 -15.32 -30.45
N THR A 219 -13.40 -14.15 -30.18
CA THR A 219 -14.12 -12.96 -29.74
C THR A 219 -15.02 -12.49 -30.88
N SER A 220 -16.32 -12.73 -30.79
CA SER A 220 -17.30 -12.11 -31.67
C SER A 220 -18.55 -11.72 -30.89
N GLY A 221 -18.79 -10.42 -30.85
CA GLY A 221 -20.12 -9.81 -30.92
C GLY A 221 -21.08 -10.03 -29.75
N GLY A 222 -21.28 -8.98 -28.95
CA GLY A 222 -22.48 -8.85 -28.11
C GLY A 222 -22.30 -7.89 -26.95
N GLY A 223 -22.63 -6.61 -27.15
CA GLY A 223 -22.61 -5.60 -26.09
C GLY A 223 -23.59 -5.94 -24.97
N ILE A 224 -23.14 -5.82 -23.72
CA ILE A 224 -23.97 -6.02 -22.53
C ILE A 224 -24.71 -4.72 -22.24
N VAL A 225 -26.05 -4.75 -22.27
CA VAL A 225 -26.91 -3.65 -21.83
C VAL A 225 -27.22 -3.84 -20.35
N VAL A 226 -26.80 -2.89 -19.52
CA VAL A 226 -27.12 -2.83 -18.08
C VAL A 226 -28.35 -1.94 -17.92
N VAL A 227 -29.49 -2.51 -17.53
CA VAL A 227 -30.68 -1.75 -17.10
C VAL A 227 -30.72 -1.74 -15.58
N SER A 228 -30.58 -0.55 -14.98
CA SER A 228 -30.75 -0.34 -13.54
C SER A 228 -32.24 -0.31 -13.17
N PRO A 229 -32.67 -0.97 -12.07
CA PRO A 229 -34.03 -0.87 -11.58
C PRO A 229 -34.23 0.47 -10.85
N THR A 230 -35.16 1.28 -11.35
CA THR A 230 -35.74 2.42 -10.63
C THR A 230 -36.56 1.92 -9.45
N ARG A 231 -36.40 2.58 -8.30
CA ARG A 231 -37.32 2.48 -7.17
C ARG A 231 -38.07 3.79 -7.03
#